data_AF-A0ABD1GGD6-F1
#
_entry.id   AF-A0ABD1GGD6-F1
#
_cell.length_a   1.000
_cell.length_b   1.000
_cell.length_c   1.000
_cell.angle_alpha   90.00
_cell.angle_beta   90.00
_cell.angle_gamma   90.00
#
_symmetry.space_group_name_H-M   'P 1'
#
loop_
_entity.id
_entity.type
_entity.pdbx_description
1 polymer ?
#
loop_
_entity_poly.entity_id
_entity_poly.type
_entity_poly.pdbx_seq_one_letter_code
_entity_poly.pdbx_strand_id
1 'polypeptide(L)'
;MNENSFYGPIPPSLFSISSIQVITLRGNALSSQLPIDMCKHSLHNLRLLRLSFNKLYGEIPSSLGRCSSLELLSLYNNSLVGEVPKEIGNLTQLTQLFLGFNSLTGNIPKEIGYLNNLEMLSMASTGFNGSIPKEIGNMTSLQSIFLDNNALSGAIPEEIGQLDNLLTLSMDFNKLMGVLPSTFSNMSSVNYISLSHNILNGTLPREIGNMKALQQLYLINNTLTGVIPEEIGELDELIRLYLSSNKFIGHLPPSIFNMKSLAELSIYKNDLSGILSSILCKYQELK
;
A
#
# COMPACT_ATOMS: atom_id res chain seq x y z
N MET A 1 -19.88 18.36 -6.54
CA MET A 1 -20.54 18.89 -5.33
C MET A 1 -19.73 18.48 -4.11
N ASN A 2 -18.47 18.93 -4.04
CA ASN A 2 -17.53 18.46 -3.01
C ASN A 2 -17.48 19.43 -1.83
N GLU A 3 -17.15 18.96 -0.65
CA GLU A 3 -16.95 19.78 0.56
C GLU A 3 -18.18 20.65 0.86
N ASN A 4 -19.32 19.98 1.03
CA ASN A 4 -20.61 20.61 1.30
C ASN A 4 -21.30 19.91 2.48
N SER A 5 -22.50 20.36 2.84
CA SER A 5 -23.31 19.77 3.91
C SER A 5 -24.49 18.94 3.38
N PHE A 6 -24.40 18.38 2.16
CA PHE A 6 -25.45 17.51 1.65
C PHE A 6 -25.57 16.26 2.52
N TYR A 7 -26.80 15.86 2.85
CA TYR A 7 -27.11 14.73 3.71
C TYR A 7 -28.22 13.88 3.11
N GLY A 8 -28.46 12.70 3.69
CA GLY A 8 -29.45 11.74 3.18
C GLY A 8 -28.88 10.87 2.05
N PRO A 9 -29.74 10.15 1.32
CA PRO A 9 -29.30 9.16 0.34
C PRO A 9 -28.81 9.78 -0.96
N ILE A 10 -27.87 9.11 -1.63
CA ILE A 10 -27.56 9.41 -3.03
C ILE A 10 -28.77 9.00 -3.88
N PRO A 11 -29.39 9.92 -4.67
CA PRO A 11 -30.55 9.58 -5.49
C PRO A 11 -30.18 8.48 -6.51
N PRO A 12 -30.88 7.32 -6.54
CA PRO A 12 -30.58 6.26 -7.50
C PRO A 12 -30.72 6.69 -8.96
N SER A 13 -31.57 7.69 -9.23
CA SER A 13 -31.75 8.29 -10.55
C SER A 13 -30.46 8.90 -11.12
N LEU A 14 -29.49 9.28 -10.27
CA LEU A 14 -28.16 9.72 -10.70
C LEU A 14 -27.45 8.65 -11.53
N PHE A 15 -27.63 7.38 -11.16
CA PHE A 15 -27.06 6.22 -11.85
C PHE A 15 -27.89 5.76 -13.06
N SER A 16 -28.94 6.50 -13.43
CA SER A 16 -29.73 6.27 -14.65
C SER A 16 -29.36 7.26 -15.78
N ILE A 17 -28.48 8.23 -15.52
CA ILE A 17 -28.09 9.25 -16.48
C ILE A 17 -27.00 8.69 -17.41
N SER A 18 -27.37 8.17 -18.57
CA SER A 18 -26.45 7.49 -19.49
C SER A 18 -25.29 8.35 -19.99
N SER A 19 -25.45 9.68 -20.03
CA SER A 19 -24.42 10.63 -20.45
C SER A 19 -23.42 10.99 -19.34
N ILE A 20 -23.64 10.54 -18.10
CA ILE A 20 -22.82 10.97 -16.97
C ILE A 20 -21.41 10.40 -17.07
N GLN A 21 -20.41 11.28 -16.95
CA GLN A 21 -18.99 10.88 -16.95
C GLN A 21 -18.33 11.00 -15.58
N VAL A 22 -18.81 11.94 -14.77
CA VAL A 22 -18.18 12.28 -13.50
C VAL A 22 -19.27 12.42 -12.44
N ILE A 23 -19.16 11.61 -11.40
CA ILE A 23 -19.93 11.76 -10.16
C ILE A 23 -18.92 12.12 -9.06
N THR A 24 -19.02 13.33 -8.52
CA THR A 24 -18.17 13.79 -7.43
C THR A 24 -19.02 14.41 -6.31
N LEU A 25 -19.07 13.68 -5.19
CA LEU A 25 -19.85 13.98 -3.99
C LEU A 25 -18.96 13.91 -2.73
N ARG A 26 -17.64 14.10 -2.88
CA ARG A 26 -16.65 13.95 -1.81
C ARG A 26 -16.87 14.97 -0.70
N GLY A 27 -16.71 14.59 0.57
CA GLY A 27 -16.75 15.54 1.70
C GLY A 27 -18.17 16.07 1.92
N ASN A 28 -19.11 15.16 2.17
CA ASN A 28 -20.49 15.48 2.52
C ASN A 28 -20.94 14.60 3.70
N ALA A 29 -22.21 14.68 4.08
CA ALA A 29 -22.84 13.84 5.09
C ALA A 29 -23.83 12.82 4.48
N LEU A 30 -23.59 12.39 3.24
CA LEU A 30 -24.48 11.46 2.53
C LEU A 30 -24.45 10.09 3.22
N SER A 31 -25.62 9.52 3.44
CA SER A 31 -25.82 8.31 4.24
C SER A 31 -26.82 7.37 3.55
N SER A 32 -26.30 6.49 2.70
CA SER A 32 -27.07 5.42 2.05
C SER A 32 -26.17 4.27 1.65
N GLN A 33 -26.80 3.16 1.27
CA GLN A 33 -26.15 2.13 0.48
C GLN A 33 -25.88 2.62 -0.94
N LEU A 34 -24.86 2.06 -1.57
CA LEU A 34 -24.66 2.14 -3.01
C LEU A 34 -25.76 1.31 -3.69
N PRO A 35 -26.50 1.85 -4.69
CA PRO A 35 -27.55 1.09 -5.35
C PRO A 35 -27.03 -0.22 -5.96
N ILE A 36 -27.69 -1.34 -5.65
CA ILE A 36 -27.28 -2.68 -6.11
C ILE A 36 -27.26 -2.80 -7.64
N ASP A 37 -27.97 -1.92 -8.33
CA ASP A 37 -28.13 -1.86 -9.77
C ASP A 37 -27.50 -0.61 -10.40
N MET A 38 -26.56 0.06 -9.71
CA MET A 38 -25.96 1.33 -10.16
C MET A 38 -25.28 1.32 -11.53
N CYS A 39 -24.87 0.15 -12.04
CA CYS A 39 -24.36 0.00 -13.40
C CYS A 39 -25.19 -1.01 -14.21
N LYS A 40 -26.49 -1.19 -13.88
CA LYS A 40 -27.37 -2.18 -14.54
C LYS A 40 -27.57 -1.94 -16.02
N HIS A 41 -27.67 -0.68 -16.43
CA HIS A 41 -27.74 -0.28 -17.84
C HIS A 41 -26.35 0.04 -18.41
N SER A 42 -25.30 -0.43 -17.74
CA SER A 42 -23.90 -0.20 -18.06
C SER A 42 -23.64 1.28 -18.30
N LEU A 43 -23.34 2.02 -17.23
CA LEU A 43 -22.93 3.43 -17.31
C LEU A 43 -21.56 3.53 -18.01
N HIS A 44 -21.55 3.27 -19.31
CA HIS A 44 -20.38 3.14 -20.17
C HIS A 44 -19.61 4.45 -20.31
N ASN A 45 -20.20 5.57 -19.92
CA ASN A 45 -19.55 6.86 -19.95
C ASN A 45 -18.96 7.26 -18.60
N LEU A 46 -19.33 6.58 -17.49
CA LEU A 46 -18.86 6.95 -16.16
C LEU A 46 -17.38 6.63 -16.03
N ARG A 47 -16.57 7.69 -15.93
CA ARG A 47 -15.11 7.64 -15.81
C ARG A 47 -14.66 7.85 -14.38
N LEU A 48 -15.30 8.77 -13.65
CA LEU A 48 -14.89 9.14 -12.29
C LEU A 48 -16.06 8.99 -11.32
N LEU A 49 -15.87 8.16 -10.29
CA LEU A 49 -16.80 8.01 -9.17
C LEU A 49 -16.07 8.34 -7.86
N ARG A 50 -16.30 9.56 -7.33
CA ARG A 50 -15.68 10.08 -6.11
C ARG A 50 -16.74 10.31 -5.03
N LEU A 51 -16.82 9.38 -4.09
CA LEU A 51 -17.78 9.36 -2.97
C LEU A 51 -17.09 9.39 -1.60
N SER A 52 -15.80 9.73 -1.56
CA SER A 52 -14.98 9.69 -0.35
C SER A 52 -15.46 10.68 0.73
N PHE A 53 -15.15 10.43 1.99
CA PHE A 53 -15.53 11.31 3.12
C PHE A 53 -17.05 11.55 3.17
N ASN A 54 -17.81 10.46 3.30
CA ASN A 54 -19.25 10.44 3.50
C ASN A 54 -19.61 9.44 4.62
N LYS A 55 -20.89 9.11 4.76
CA LYS A 55 -21.41 8.10 5.71
C LYS A 55 -22.09 6.95 4.97
N LEU A 56 -21.59 6.59 3.78
CA LEU A 56 -22.12 5.48 2.99
C LEU A 56 -21.88 4.17 3.74
N TYR A 57 -22.84 3.25 3.68
CA TYR A 57 -22.80 1.99 4.42
C TYR A 57 -23.30 0.83 3.56
N GLY A 58 -23.22 -0.40 4.09
CA GLY A 58 -23.54 -1.60 3.33
C GLY A 58 -22.40 -2.04 2.42
N GLU A 59 -22.68 -2.99 1.53
CA GLU A 59 -21.67 -3.64 0.71
C GLU A 59 -21.36 -2.85 -0.58
N ILE A 60 -20.18 -3.11 -1.15
CA ILE A 60 -19.86 -2.67 -2.51
C ILE A 60 -20.61 -3.59 -3.48
N PRO A 61 -21.55 -3.09 -4.29
CA PRO A 61 -22.36 -3.95 -5.15
C PRO A 61 -21.52 -4.52 -6.29
N SER A 62 -21.63 -5.82 -6.56
CA SER A 62 -20.93 -6.48 -7.67
C SER A 62 -21.28 -5.90 -9.05
N SER A 63 -22.47 -5.29 -9.18
CA SER A 63 -22.86 -4.58 -10.40
C SER A 63 -21.91 -3.42 -10.74
N LEU A 64 -21.18 -2.86 -9.77
CA LEU A 64 -20.17 -1.83 -10.00
C LEU A 64 -19.15 -2.25 -11.06
N GLY A 65 -18.80 -3.54 -11.12
CA GLY A 65 -17.92 -4.10 -12.16
C GLY A 65 -18.43 -3.98 -13.60
N ARG A 66 -19.68 -3.54 -13.82
CA ARG A 66 -20.23 -3.24 -15.16
C ARG A 66 -19.95 -1.81 -15.63
N CYS A 67 -19.46 -0.93 -14.75
CA CYS A 67 -19.02 0.41 -15.13
C CYS A 67 -17.62 0.35 -15.79
N SER A 68 -17.50 -0.35 -16.92
CA SER A 68 -16.23 -0.74 -17.55
C SER A 68 -15.29 0.41 -17.95
N SER A 69 -15.82 1.63 -18.10
CA SER A 69 -15.05 2.82 -18.47
C SER A 69 -14.53 3.61 -17.26
N LEU A 70 -14.70 3.08 -16.05
CA LEU A 70 -14.29 3.75 -14.83
C LEU A 70 -12.76 3.80 -14.75
N GLU A 71 -12.23 5.01 -14.65
CA GLU A 71 -10.80 5.31 -14.51
C GLU A 71 -10.42 5.59 -13.05
N LEU A 72 -11.36 6.09 -12.25
CA LEU A 72 -11.15 6.36 -10.83
C LEU A 72 -12.37 5.96 -10.01
N LEU A 73 -12.12 5.10 -9.02
CA LEU A 73 -13.08 4.75 -7.98
C LEU A 73 -12.54 5.18 -6.62
N SER A 74 -13.25 6.09 -5.95
CA SER A 74 -12.91 6.48 -4.58
C SER A 74 -14.12 6.37 -3.66
N LEU A 75 -14.06 5.38 -2.78
CA LEU A 75 -15.01 5.10 -1.70
C LEU A 75 -14.38 5.34 -0.31
N TYR A 76 -13.17 5.89 -0.28
CA TYR A 76 -12.35 6.10 0.91
C TYR A 76 -13.08 6.88 2.02
N ASN A 77 -12.88 6.48 3.28
CA ASN A 77 -13.49 7.12 4.45
C ASN A 77 -15.02 7.17 4.38
N ASN A 78 -15.62 5.98 4.54
CA ASN A 78 -17.05 5.73 4.65
C ASN A 78 -17.27 4.63 5.71
N SER A 79 -18.46 4.04 5.77
CA SER A 79 -18.83 2.93 6.67
C SER A 79 -19.23 1.68 5.88
N LEU A 80 -18.59 1.44 4.72
CA LEU A 80 -18.85 0.26 3.90
C LEU A 80 -18.37 -1.01 4.61
N VAL A 81 -19.09 -2.11 4.40
CA VAL A 81 -18.86 -3.41 5.04
C VAL A 81 -18.83 -4.54 4.00
N GLY A 82 -18.53 -5.76 4.43
CA GLY A 82 -18.52 -6.94 3.56
C GLY A 82 -17.25 -7.03 2.73
N GLU A 83 -17.22 -8.00 1.81
CA GLU A 83 -16.06 -8.26 0.96
C GLU A 83 -16.02 -7.35 -0.26
N VAL A 84 -14.83 -7.14 -0.83
CA VAL A 84 -14.71 -6.52 -2.15
C VAL A 84 -15.14 -7.54 -3.21
N PRO A 85 -16.15 -7.25 -4.03
CA PRO A 85 -16.61 -8.18 -5.05
C PRO A 85 -15.51 -8.44 -6.09
N LYS A 86 -15.36 -9.71 -6.51
CA LYS A 86 -14.40 -10.11 -7.57
C LYS A 86 -14.59 -9.34 -8.88
N GLU A 87 -15.82 -8.89 -9.14
CA GLU A 87 -16.18 -8.08 -10.31
C GLU A 87 -15.44 -6.73 -10.35
N ILE A 88 -14.77 -6.32 -9.27
CA ILE A 88 -13.84 -5.18 -9.30
C ILE A 88 -12.77 -5.36 -10.38
N GLY A 89 -12.34 -6.60 -10.65
CA GLY A 89 -11.36 -6.92 -11.69
C GLY A 89 -11.83 -6.67 -13.12
N ASN A 90 -13.14 -6.45 -13.32
CA ASN A 90 -13.68 -6.09 -14.64
C ASN A 90 -13.44 -4.61 -14.99
N LEU A 91 -13.02 -3.78 -14.03
CA LEU A 91 -12.81 -2.35 -14.21
C LEU A 91 -11.41 -2.06 -14.77
N THR A 92 -11.04 -2.69 -15.88
CA THR A 92 -9.67 -2.69 -16.43
C THR A 92 -9.15 -1.32 -16.84
N GLN A 93 -10.02 -0.31 -16.95
CA GLN A 93 -9.64 1.09 -17.20
C GLN A 93 -9.23 1.86 -15.93
N LEU A 94 -9.37 1.27 -14.74
CA LEU A 94 -9.00 1.93 -13.49
C LEU A 94 -7.51 2.26 -13.45
N THR A 95 -7.24 3.51 -13.12
CA THR A 95 -5.91 4.04 -12.78
C THR A 95 -5.79 4.25 -11.27
N GLN A 96 -6.90 4.51 -10.57
CA GLN A 96 -6.90 4.79 -9.14
C GLN A 96 -8.07 4.10 -8.42
N LEU A 97 -7.76 3.35 -7.37
CA LEU A 97 -8.71 2.63 -6.53
C LEU A 97 -8.47 2.94 -5.05
N PHE A 98 -9.41 3.67 -4.43
CA PHE A 98 -9.35 4.03 -3.02
C PHE A 98 -10.53 3.45 -2.25
N LEU A 99 -10.26 2.45 -1.41
CA LEU A 99 -11.23 1.76 -0.55
C LEU A 99 -10.94 1.93 0.95
N GLY A 100 -9.78 2.50 1.30
CA GLY A 100 -9.33 2.61 2.69
C GLY A 100 -10.27 3.38 3.62
N PHE A 101 -10.08 3.20 4.94
CA PHE A 101 -10.92 3.79 5.98
C PHE A 101 -12.40 3.41 5.80
N ASN A 102 -12.64 2.10 5.67
CA ASN A 102 -13.96 1.49 5.70
C ASN A 102 -13.92 0.29 6.67
N SER A 103 -15.04 -0.41 6.80
CA SER A 103 -15.14 -1.66 7.57
C SER A 103 -15.27 -2.89 6.66
N LEU A 104 -14.64 -2.86 5.48
CA LEU A 104 -14.61 -4.01 4.56
C LEU A 104 -13.82 -5.16 5.20
N THR A 105 -14.17 -6.38 4.84
CA THR A 105 -13.62 -7.62 5.41
C THR A 105 -13.22 -8.62 4.33
N GLY A 106 -12.70 -9.77 4.73
CA GLY A 106 -12.34 -10.86 3.82
C GLY A 106 -10.97 -10.64 3.18
N ASN A 107 -10.69 -11.44 2.15
CA ASN A 107 -9.42 -11.39 1.43
C ASN A 107 -9.41 -10.28 0.38
N ILE A 108 -8.23 -9.84 -0.01
CA ILE A 108 -8.06 -9.08 -1.26
C ILE A 108 -8.35 -10.04 -2.42
N PRO A 109 -9.35 -9.76 -3.29
CA PRO A 109 -9.71 -10.68 -4.37
C PRO A 109 -8.58 -10.74 -5.40
N LYS A 110 -8.18 -11.94 -5.84
CA LYS A 110 -7.09 -12.12 -6.82
C LYS A 110 -7.35 -11.41 -8.16
N GLU A 111 -8.62 -11.18 -8.48
CA GLU A 111 -9.07 -10.49 -9.68
C GLU A 111 -8.60 -9.02 -9.75
N ILE A 112 -8.10 -8.43 -8.64
CA ILE A 112 -7.40 -7.13 -8.73
C ILE A 112 -6.23 -7.17 -9.71
N GLY A 113 -5.60 -8.33 -9.90
CA GLY A 113 -4.49 -8.51 -10.83
C GLY A 113 -4.87 -8.39 -12.31
N TYR A 114 -6.14 -8.12 -12.62
CA TYR A 114 -6.59 -7.77 -13.97
C TYR A 114 -6.56 -6.25 -14.23
N LEU A 115 -6.34 -5.44 -13.19
CA LEU A 115 -6.29 -3.97 -13.27
C LEU A 115 -4.92 -3.49 -13.74
N ASN A 116 -4.54 -3.84 -14.97
CA ASN A 116 -3.19 -3.60 -15.51
C ASN A 116 -2.84 -2.10 -15.66
N ASN A 117 -3.84 -1.23 -15.71
CA ASN A 117 -3.66 0.23 -15.79
C ASN A 117 -3.62 0.91 -14.41
N LEU A 118 -3.76 0.15 -13.31
CA LEU A 118 -3.85 0.74 -11.98
C LEU A 118 -2.50 1.30 -11.55
N GLU A 119 -2.47 2.58 -11.22
CA GLU A 119 -1.29 3.30 -10.73
C GLU A 119 -1.32 3.43 -9.20
N MET A 120 -2.51 3.56 -8.61
CA MET A 120 -2.66 3.75 -7.16
C MET A 120 -3.72 2.83 -6.57
N LEU A 121 -3.28 1.99 -5.62
CA LEU A 121 -4.11 1.11 -4.83
C LEU A 121 -4.05 1.51 -3.35
N SER A 122 -5.19 1.89 -2.78
CA SER A 122 -5.30 2.22 -1.36
C SER A 122 -6.43 1.44 -0.71
N MET A 123 -6.06 0.46 0.11
CA MET A 123 -6.97 -0.37 0.93
C MET A 123 -6.60 -0.30 2.42
N ALA A 124 -5.83 0.73 2.79
CA ALA A 124 -5.35 0.97 4.16
C ALA A 124 -6.49 1.13 5.18
N SER A 125 -6.20 0.82 6.45
CA SER A 125 -7.14 1.01 7.57
C SER A 125 -8.51 0.40 7.29
N THR A 126 -8.50 -0.87 6.93
CA THR A 126 -9.69 -1.68 6.63
C THR A 126 -9.59 -3.00 7.39
N GLY A 127 -10.61 -3.86 7.31
CA GLY A 127 -10.61 -5.18 7.95
C GLY A 127 -10.10 -6.31 7.05
N PHE A 128 -9.27 -6.03 6.02
CA PHE A 128 -8.76 -7.08 5.13
C PHE A 128 -7.91 -8.09 5.90
N ASN A 129 -8.05 -9.36 5.54
CA ASN A 129 -7.32 -10.47 6.13
C ASN A 129 -6.81 -11.43 5.05
N GLY A 130 -6.21 -12.55 5.48
CA GLY A 130 -5.59 -13.51 4.58
C GLY A 130 -4.34 -12.97 3.89
N SER A 131 -3.87 -13.68 2.87
CA SER A 131 -2.65 -13.34 2.15
C SER A 131 -2.85 -12.27 1.08
N ILE A 132 -1.80 -11.50 0.83
CA ILE A 132 -1.71 -10.66 -0.38
C ILE A 132 -1.68 -11.61 -1.59
N PRO A 133 -2.59 -11.46 -2.58
CA PRO A 133 -2.61 -12.31 -3.75
C PRO A 133 -1.37 -12.06 -4.61
N LYS A 134 -0.76 -13.14 -5.12
CA LYS A 134 0.41 -13.06 -5.99
C LYS A 134 0.14 -12.30 -7.28
N GLU A 135 -1.12 -12.29 -7.71
CA GLU A 135 -1.60 -11.56 -8.89
C GLU A 135 -1.38 -10.05 -8.80
N ILE A 136 -1.04 -9.51 -7.62
CA ILE A 136 -0.59 -8.11 -7.48
C ILE A 136 0.62 -7.79 -8.38
N GLY A 137 1.49 -8.78 -8.66
CA GLY A 137 2.64 -8.60 -9.54
C GLY A 137 2.27 -8.36 -11.02
N ASN A 138 1.04 -8.69 -11.44
CA ASN A 138 0.58 -8.43 -12.81
C ASN A 138 0.31 -6.95 -13.07
N MET A 139 0.13 -6.15 -12.02
CA MET A 139 -0.31 -4.76 -12.09
C MET A 139 0.89 -3.81 -12.28
N THR A 140 1.64 -4.01 -13.37
CA THR A 140 2.95 -3.38 -13.59
C THR A 140 2.92 -1.85 -13.73
N SER A 141 1.74 -1.24 -13.90
CA SER A 141 1.56 0.22 -13.87
C SER A 141 1.54 0.80 -12.45
N LEU A 142 1.50 -0.03 -11.40
CA LEU A 142 1.40 0.43 -10.01
C LEU A 142 2.60 1.29 -9.63
N GLN A 143 2.30 2.46 -9.08
CA GLN A 143 3.24 3.40 -8.51
C GLN A 143 3.09 3.49 -6.99
N SER A 144 1.91 3.21 -6.44
CA SER A 144 1.67 3.28 -5.00
C SER A 144 0.72 2.21 -4.49
N ILE A 145 1.15 1.52 -3.44
CA ILE A 145 0.38 0.51 -2.72
C ILE A 145 0.31 0.90 -1.24
N PHE A 146 -0.92 1.08 -0.75
CA PHE A 146 -1.21 1.31 0.67
C PHE A 146 -2.15 0.22 1.19
N LEU A 147 -1.59 -0.74 1.92
CA LEU A 147 -2.30 -1.84 2.59
C LEU A 147 -2.09 -1.82 4.11
N ASP A 148 -1.55 -0.73 4.64
CA ASP A 148 -1.26 -0.58 6.07
C ASP A 148 -2.54 -0.66 6.93
N ASN A 149 -2.36 -0.98 8.22
CA ASN A 149 -3.44 -1.04 9.20
C ASN A 149 -4.58 -2.00 8.79
N ASN A 150 -4.24 -3.26 8.48
CA ASN A 150 -5.19 -4.33 8.19
C ASN A 150 -4.86 -5.56 9.08
N ALA A 151 -5.48 -6.70 8.79
CA ALA A 151 -5.18 -7.99 9.39
C ALA A 151 -4.57 -8.98 8.38
N LEU A 152 -3.88 -8.48 7.34
CA LEU A 152 -3.23 -9.29 6.31
C LEU A 152 -2.17 -10.19 6.94
N SER A 153 -2.07 -11.43 6.46
CA SER A 153 -1.20 -12.47 7.00
C SER A 153 -0.48 -13.25 5.90
N GLY A 154 0.34 -14.23 6.27
CA GLY A 154 1.14 -14.98 5.31
C GLY A 154 2.34 -14.19 4.79
N ALA A 155 3.00 -14.73 3.78
CA ALA A 155 4.20 -14.13 3.19
C ALA A 155 3.87 -12.98 2.23
N ILE A 156 4.80 -12.05 2.10
CA ILE A 156 4.81 -11.10 0.99
C ILE A 156 5.12 -11.90 -0.29
N PRO A 157 4.28 -11.83 -1.35
CA PRO A 157 4.51 -12.59 -2.58
C PRO A 157 5.78 -12.13 -3.30
N GLU A 158 6.54 -13.08 -3.88
CA GLU A 158 7.76 -12.77 -4.64
C GLU A 158 7.46 -11.94 -5.89
N GLU A 159 6.25 -12.08 -6.42
CA GLU A 159 5.76 -11.36 -7.60
C GLU A 159 5.69 -9.84 -7.39
N ILE A 160 5.73 -9.33 -6.15
CA ILE A 160 5.82 -7.88 -5.89
C ILE A 160 7.08 -7.27 -6.50
N GLY A 161 8.15 -8.06 -6.66
CA GLY A 161 9.38 -7.64 -7.31
C GLY A 161 9.27 -7.44 -8.83
N GLN A 162 8.09 -7.67 -9.43
CA GLN A 162 7.81 -7.37 -10.84
C GLN A 162 7.32 -5.93 -11.05
N LEU A 163 7.08 -5.18 -9.97
CA LEU A 163 6.51 -3.84 -10.01
C LEU A 163 7.60 -2.77 -10.18
N ASP A 164 8.19 -2.71 -11.37
CA ASP A 164 9.32 -1.82 -11.68
C ASP A 164 8.98 -0.32 -11.55
N ASN A 165 7.70 0.05 -11.70
CA ASN A 165 7.21 1.42 -11.57
C ASN A 165 6.83 1.81 -10.13
N LEU A 166 6.92 0.87 -9.18
CA LEU A 166 6.48 1.12 -7.81
C LEU A 166 7.38 2.14 -7.14
N LEU A 167 6.79 3.22 -6.63
CA LEU A 167 7.48 4.28 -5.90
C LEU A 167 7.28 4.14 -4.39
N THR A 168 6.07 3.75 -3.99
CA THR A 168 5.65 3.71 -2.58
C THR A 168 4.98 2.39 -2.24
N LEU A 169 5.51 1.74 -1.21
CA LEU A 169 4.98 0.52 -0.64
C LEU A 169 4.78 0.68 0.88
N SER A 170 3.53 0.68 1.33
CA SER A 170 3.19 0.67 2.76
C SER A 170 2.27 -0.50 3.10
N MET A 171 2.74 -1.35 4.00
CA MET A 171 2.03 -2.52 4.52
C MET A 171 2.21 -2.65 6.04
N ASP A 172 2.46 -1.53 6.71
CA ASP A 172 2.67 -1.48 8.15
C ASP A 172 1.44 -1.95 8.93
N PHE A 173 1.63 -2.35 10.18
CA PHE A 173 0.52 -2.74 11.07
C PHE A 173 -0.36 -3.83 10.46
N ASN A 174 0.27 -4.96 10.14
CA ASN A 174 -0.38 -6.18 9.66
C ASN A 174 0.18 -7.39 10.43
N LYS A 175 -0.13 -8.60 9.96
CA LYS A 175 0.37 -9.88 10.47
C LYS A 175 1.21 -10.61 9.42
N LEU A 176 1.86 -9.86 8.51
CA LEU A 176 2.72 -10.43 7.47
C LEU A 176 3.90 -11.16 8.13
N MET A 177 4.27 -12.30 7.58
CA MET A 177 5.27 -13.21 8.16
C MET A 177 6.18 -13.81 7.09
N GLY A 178 7.18 -14.56 7.52
CA GLY A 178 8.18 -15.12 6.62
C GLY A 178 9.25 -14.10 6.25
N VAL A 179 10.07 -14.46 5.27
CA VAL A 179 11.22 -13.67 4.86
C VAL A 179 10.84 -12.58 3.88
N LEU A 180 11.65 -11.51 3.81
CA LEU A 180 11.59 -10.57 2.70
C LEU A 180 11.97 -11.32 1.40
N PRO A 181 11.15 -11.26 0.33
CA PRO A 181 11.48 -11.88 -0.95
C PRO A 181 12.84 -11.41 -1.49
N SER A 182 13.62 -12.28 -2.11
CA SER A 182 14.87 -11.85 -2.78
C SER A 182 14.59 -10.86 -3.93
N THR A 183 13.42 -11.02 -4.57
CA THR A 183 12.93 -10.16 -5.66
C THR A 183 12.58 -8.73 -5.20
N PHE A 184 12.53 -8.44 -3.90
CA PHE A 184 12.30 -7.06 -3.40
C PHE A 184 13.32 -6.07 -3.97
N SER A 185 14.55 -6.55 -4.16
CA SER A 185 15.66 -5.79 -4.73
C SER A 185 15.48 -5.40 -6.20
N ASN A 186 14.54 -6.02 -6.91
CA ASN A 186 14.27 -5.72 -8.32
C ASN A 186 13.44 -4.44 -8.51
N MET A 187 12.74 -3.96 -7.48
CA MET A 187 11.91 -2.75 -7.54
C MET A 187 12.79 -1.50 -7.62
N SER A 188 13.38 -1.25 -8.78
CA SER A 188 14.44 -0.24 -8.96
C SER A 188 13.98 1.21 -8.77
N SER A 189 12.68 1.50 -8.94
CA SER A 189 12.10 2.84 -8.78
C SER A 189 11.62 3.15 -7.36
N VAL A 190 11.56 2.15 -6.47
CA VAL A 190 10.91 2.35 -5.16
C VAL A 190 11.75 3.24 -4.27
N ASN A 191 11.12 4.28 -3.73
CA ASN A 191 11.77 5.25 -2.85
C ASN A 191 11.29 5.15 -1.40
N TYR A 192 10.11 4.57 -1.16
CA TYR A 192 9.52 4.45 0.16
C TYR A 192 9.02 3.02 0.39
N ILE A 193 9.59 2.37 1.42
CA ILE A 193 9.14 1.06 1.88
C ILE A 193 8.87 1.13 3.37
N SER A 194 7.66 0.74 3.76
CA SER A 194 7.27 0.65 5.15
C SER A 194 6.53 -0.66 5.42
N LEU A 195 7.17 -1.52 6.21
CA LEU A 195 6.70 -2.84 6.61
C LEU A 195 6.74 -3.01 8.14
N SER A 196 6.75 -1.91 8.87
CA SER A 196 6.84 -1.89 10.32
C SER A 196 5.62 -2.53 10.97
N HIS A 197 5.78 -3.03 12.20
CA HIS A 197 4.70 -3.68 12.95
C HIS A 197 4.08 -4.86 12.19
N ASN A 198 4.95 -5.81 11.81
CA ASN A 198 4.59 -7.10 11.24
C ASN A 198 5.33 -8.23 12.01
N ILE A 199 5.31 -9.44 11.48
CA ILE A 199 5.99 -10.63 12.04
C ILE A 199 7.02 -11.16 11.02
N LEU A 200 7.63 -10.28 10.24
CA LEU A 200 8.65 -10.64 9.25
C LEU A 200 9.89 -11.19 9.96
N ASN A 201 10.52 -12.20 9.38
CA ASN A 201 11.66 -12.92 9.93
C ASN A 201 12.76 -13.13 8.89
N GLY A 202 13.81 -13.86 9.26
CA GLY A 202 14.98 -14.03 8.41
C GLY A 202 15.85 -12.78 8.35
N THR A 203 16.75 -12.72 7.38
CA THR A 203 17.78 -11.70 7.27
C THR A 203 17.42 -10.62 6.26
N LEU A 204 18.05 -9.45 6.36
CA LEU A 204 18.08 -8.50 5.25
C LEU A 204 18.91 -9.08 4.11
N PRO A 205 18.37 -9.20 2.88
CA PRO A 205 19.13 -9.70 1.73
C PRO A 205 20.22 -8.70 1.34
N ARG A 206 21.36 -9.19 0.84
CA ARG A 206 22.48 -8.33 0.38
C ARG A 206 22.08 -7.50 -0.83
N GLU A 207 21.19 -8.06 -1.64
CA GLU A 207 20.62 -7.46 -2.84
C GLU A 207 19.85 -6.17 -2.54
N ILE A 208 19.55 -5.86 -1.26
CA ILE A 208 19.01 -4.55 -0.87
C ILE A 208 19.85 -3.39 -1.41
N GLY A 209 21.18 -3.58 -1.53
CA GLY A 209 22.09 -2.59 -2.11
C GLY A 209 21.73 -2.19 -3.55
N ASN A 210 20.98 -3.00 -4.30
CA ASN A 210 20.57 -2.70 -5.67
C ASN A 210 19.45 -1.64 -5.77
N MET A 211 18.77 -1.32 -4.67
CA MET A 211 17.60 -0.44 -4.65
C MET A 211 18.01 1.04 -4.62
N LYS A 212 18.71 1.51 -5.67
CA LYS A 212 19.40 2.81 -5.68
C LYS A 212 18.47 4.03 -5.54
N ALA A 213 17.17 3.90 -5.80
CA ALA A 213 16.19 4.95 -5.60
C ALA A 213 15.63 5.02 -4.16
N LEU A 214 15.97 4.06 -3.30
CA LEU A 214 15.39 3.92 -1.96
C LEU A 214 15.81 5.08 -1.06
N GLN A 215 14.84 5.86 -0.59
CA GLN A 215 15.05 6.99 0.30
C GLN A 215 14.64 6.68 1.74
N GLN A 216 13.63 5.82 1.93
CA GLN A 216 13.07 5.53 3.24
C GLN A 216 12.77 4.05 3.39
N LEU A 217 13.38 3.43 4.40
CA LEU A 217 13.18 2.03 4.75
C LEU A 217 12.78 1.89 6.22
N TYR A 218 11.54 1.49 6.45
CA TYR A 218 10.98 1.25 7.78
C TYR A 218 10.63 -0.22 7.99
N LEU A 219 11.36 -0.86 8.91
CA LEU A 219 11.19 -2.26 9.28
C LEU A 219 11.00 -2.43 10.80
N ILE A 220 10.53 -1.38 11.47
CA ILE A 220 10.44 -1.32 12.93
C ILE A 220 9.51 -2.41 13.45
N ASN A 221 9.83 -3.00 14.60
CA ASN A 221 8.94 -3.93 15.30
C ASN A 221 8.54 -5.13 14.41
N ASN A 222 9.57 -5.88 14.02
CA ASN A 222 9.48 -7.17 13.34
C ASN A 222 10.32 -8.21 14.10
N THR A 223 10.55 -9.37 13.51
CA THR A 223 11.40 -10.43 14.07
C THR A 223 12.61 -10.73 13.18
N LEU A 224 13.09 -9.75 12.42
CA LEU A 224 14.24 -9.88 11.53
C LEU A 224 15.51 -10.18 12.33
N THR A 225 16.35 -11.07 11.81
CA THR A 225 17.56 -11.60 12.45
C THR A 225 18.79 -11.41 11.57
N GLY A 226 19.95 -11.90 12.02
CA GLY A 226 21.19 -11.89 11.26
C GLY A 226 21.89 -10.53 11.32
N VAL A 227 22.94 -10.39 10.50
CA VAL A 227 23.70 -9.14 10.41
C VAL A 227 23.03 -8.18 9.43
N ILE A 228 23.21 -6.88 9.67
CA ILE A 228 22.88 -5.87 8.66
C ILE A 228 23.96 -5.97 7.56
N PRO A 229 23.59 -6.21 6.29
CA PRO A 229 24.56 -6.40 5.20
C PRO A 229 25.37 -5.12 4.94
N GLU A 230 26.65 -5.26 4.55
CA GLU A 230 27.51 -4.12 4.18
C GLU A 230 26.95 -3.35 2.97
N GLU A 231 26.24 -4.06 2.10
CA GLU A 231 25.60 -3.57 0.88
C GLU A 231 24.52 -2.50 1.17
N ILE A 232 24.01 -2.40 2.40
CA ILE A 232 23.10 -1.31 2.82
C ILE A 232 23.75 0.07 2.62
N GLY A 233 25.07 0.16 2.74
CA GLY A 233 25.82 1.39 2.57
C GLY A 233 25.95 1.83 1.11
N GLU A 234 25.50 1.03 0.15
CA GLU A 234 25.46 1.40 -1.26
C GLU A 234 24.17 2.15 -1.67
N LEU A 235 23.26 2.38 -0.72
CA LEU A 235 22.02 3.12 -0.91
C LEU A 235 22.29 4.63 -0.75
N ASP A 236 22.91 5.23 -1.77
CA ASP A 236 23.36 6.63 -1.74
C ASP A 236 22.22 7.66 -1.51
N GLU A 237 20.99 7.33 -1.88
CA GLU A 237 19.80 8.16 -1.72
C GLU A 237 19.04 7.93 -0.40
N LEU A 238 19.45 6.96 0.43
CA LEU A 238 18.73 6.62 1.65
C LEU A 238 18.86 7.72 2.69
N ILE A 239 17.72 8.29 3.09
CA ILE A 239 17.60 9.36 4.08
C ILE A 239 17.26 8.77 5.45
N ARG A 240 16.38 7.77 5.49
CA ARG A 240 15.87 7.17 6.73
C ARG A 240 16.00 5.66 6.73
N LEU A 241 16.71 5.13 7.72
CA LEU A 241 16.87 3.69 7.94
C LEU A 241 16.40 3.31 9.34
N TYR A 242 15.21 2.73 9.45
CA TYR A 242 14.57 2.42 10.72
C TYR A 242 14.41 0.91 10.89
N LEU A 243 15.32 0.30 11.67
CA LEU A 243 15.43 -1.14 11.94
C LEU A 243 15.15 -1.51 13.40
N SER A 244 14.69 -0.55 14.21
CA SER A 244 14.50 -0.71 15.65
C SER A 244 13.50 -1.80 16.02
N SER A 245 13.65 -2.37 17.22
CA SER A 245 12.79 -3.46 17.73
C SER A 245 12.77 -4.67 16.78
N ASN A 246 13.95 -5.21 16.49
CA ASN A 246 14.18 -6.46 15.76
C ASN A 246 15.16 -7.33 16.56
N LYS A 247 15.75 -8.35 15.91
CA LYS A 247 16.74 -9.27 16.47
C LYS A 247 18.04 -9.26 15.65
N PHE A 248 18.40 -8.11 15.07
CA PHE A 248 19.65 -7.97 14.33
C PHE A 248 20.84 -8.17 15.27
N ILE A 249 21.84 -8.93 14.83
CA ILE A 249 23.06 -9.27 15.58
C ILE A 249 24.31 -8.73 14.88
N GLY A 250 25.46 -8.86 15.55
CA GLY A 250 26.75 -8.47 14.98
C GLY A 250 26.98 -6.97 15.04
N HIS A 251 27.84 -6.48 14.15
CA HIS A 251 28.29 -5.08 14.12
C HIS A 251 27.44 -4.26 13.17
N LEU A 252 27.33 -2.96 13.43
CA LEU A 252 26.81 -2.02 12.44
C LEU A 252 27.85 -1.88 11.31
N PRO A 253 27.48 -2.13 10.03
CA PRO A 253 28.44 -2.09 8.93
C PRO A 253 29.02 -0.68 8.77
N PRO A 254 30.37 -0.52 8.66
CA PRO A 254 30.99 0.78 8.51
C PRO A 254 30.53 1.57 7.29
N SER A 255 30.05 0.87 6.25
CA SER A 255 29.50 1.47 5.04
C SER A 255 28.32 2.41 5.29
N ILE A 256 27.52 2.18 6.35
CA ILE A 256 26.42 3.08 6.76
C ILE A 256 26.92 4.51 7.01
N PHE A 257 28.13 4.64 7.56
CA PHE A 257 28.72 5.95 7.85
C PHE A 257 29.39 6.61 6.64
N ASN A 258 29.33 5.98 5.47
CA ASN A 258 29.78 6.59 4.22
C ASN A 258 28.58 6.97 3.32
N MET A 259 27.35 6.72 3.77
CA MET A 259 26.14 7.05 3.04
C MET A 259 25.97 8.57 2.97
N LYS A 260 25.78 9.08 1.75
CA LYS A 260 25.77 10.52 1.46
C LYS A 260 24.54 11.24 2.01
N SER A 261 23.39 10.57 1.96
CA SER A 261 22.08 11.19 2.25
C SER A 261 21.49 10.80 3.60
N LEU A 262 22.12 9.86 4.33
CA LEU A 262 21.56 9.31 5.54
C LEU A 262 21.47 10.38 6.64
N ALA A 263 20.25 10.70 7.04
CA ALA A 263 19.95 11.72 8.04
C ALA A 263 19.42 11.12 9.35
N GLU A 264 18.71 9.99 9.27
CA GLU A 264 18.08 9.37 10.43
C GLU A 264 18.32 7.86 10.44
N LEU A 265 18.88 7.35 11.54
CA LEU A 265 19.18 5.93 11.75
C LEU A 265 18.59 5.47 13.08
N SER A 266 17.66 4.52 13.03
CA SER A 266 17.03 3.95 14.22
C SER A 266 17.33 2.46 14.28
N ILE A 267 18.15 2.03 15.24
CA ILE A 267 18.56 0.63 15.45
C ILE A 267 18.34 0.14 16.88
N TYR A 268 17.65 0.91 17.73
CA TYR A 268 17.46 0.58 19.14
C TYR A 268 16.62 -0.70 19.32
N LYS A 269 16.78 -1.39 20.46
CA LYS A 269 16.14 -2.71 20.71
C LYS A 269 16.45 -3.72 19.59
N ASN A 270 17.75 -3.98 19.42
CA ASN A 270 18.31 -5.10 18.66
C ASN A 270 19.40 -5.76 19.52
N ASP A 271 19.96 -6.87 19.03
CA ASP A 271 21.06 -7.60 19.66
C ASP A 271 22.43 -7.25 19.03
N LEU A 272 22.56 -6.00 18.55
CA LEU A 272 23.79 -5.47 17.94
C LEU A 272 24.89 -5.31 19.00
N SER A 273 26.14 -5.52 18.60
CA SER A 273 27.33 -5.49 19.46
C SER A 273 28.51 -4.80 18.79
N GLY A 274 29.59 -4.62 19.56
CA GLY A 274 30.85 -4.07 19.09
C GLY A 274 30.99 -2.55 19.30
N ILE A 275 32.03 -1.99 18.69
CA ILE A 275 32.44 -0.60 18.94
C ILE A 275 31.74 0.30 17.93
N LEU A 276 31.00 1.28 18.44
CA LEU A 276 30.53 2.43 17.68
C LEU A 276 31.76 3.17 17.13
N SER A 277 32.03 3.01 15.82
CA SER A 277 33.20 3.55 15.13
C SER A 277 33.40 5.03 15.46
N SER A 278 34.65 5.47 15.61
CA SER A 278 35.00 6.89 15.82
C SER A 278 34.51 7.82 14.69
N ILE A 279 34.07 7.26 13.57
CA ILE A 279 33.40 7.97 12.46
C ILE A 279 32.07 8.58 12.89
N LEU A 280 31.40 8.08 13.93
CA LEU A 280 30.17 8.67 14.48
C LEU A 280 30.35 10.15 14.89
N CYS A 281 31.56 10.55 15.30
CA CYS A 281 31.86 11.95 15.62
C CYS A 281 31.75 12.90 14.40
N LYS A 282 31.75 12.40 13.17
CA LYS A 282 31.55 13.21 11.95
C LYS A 282 30.09 13.50 11.63
N TYR A 283 29.14 12.74 12.19
CA TYR A 283 27.70 12.91 11.96
C TYR A 283 27.05 13.64 13.12
N GLN A 284 27.44 14.90 13.35
CA GLN A 284 26.78 15.79 14.33
C GLN A 284 25.32 16.13 13.94
N GLU A 285 24.89 15.74 12.74
CA GLU A 285 23.55 16.00 12.19
C GLU A 285 22.62 14.78 12.19
N LEU A 286 23.10 13.58 12.58
CA LEU A 286 22.22 12.41 12.73
C LEU A 286 21.28 12.65 13.91
N LYS A 287 19.97 12.64 13.65
CA LYS A 287 18.94 12.78 14.69
C LYS A 287 18.49 11.43 15.24
#